data_AF-A0A3B0RC58-F1
#
_entry.id   AF-A0A3B0RC58-F1
#
_cell.length_a   1.000
_cell.length_b   1.000
_cell.length_c   1.000
_cell.angle_alpha   90.00
_cell.angle_beta   90.00
_cell.angle_gamma   90.00
#
_symmetry.space_group_name_H-M   'P 1'
#
loop_
_entity.id
_entity.type
_entity.pdbx_description
1 polymer ?
#
loop_
_entity_poly.entity_id
_entity_poly.type
_entity_poly.pdbx_seq_one_letter_code
_entity_poly.pdbx_strand_id
1 'polypeptide(L)'
;QSLMDSLFRRYYIPKLVVREVRLSETQTVNEIIDGQQRITTVQEFFDNQYPLPKSLTDLDKKLPGLFYKDLDVDIRMFIDRSLKYQADIIKDIDKPDDVNHQIIATEIFWRLQQGESLNYMEVAHAQLSSLTRNFIVKYSDDQTFNYKDYKPVDNNPDKKPFFSLLSVDNIRMKHLQFMARFIMIERGEGYADLSDRKIEDFINSSKQDDGIGNYDFENEAVAIATLKTLKVFYEIFKDDPMLDATSGIKELSVEYFIISVYLLIRHLHKYYVIDDNTKLNIREFIYHFHTRWKTYDESTDTDLLTFSNRRQQGEKDLETRDIILRQLFFQYLQDNNKELIEKDEKRAFTELERIIIYRKGKGFCQQCLREEKPENEAKVSWSDYQADHVIPHAKGGKTVLENAELLCSYHNQSKGASLNEST
;
A
#
# COMPACT_ATOMS: atom_id res chain seq x y z
N GLN A 1 -29.54 -0.22 12.22
CA GLN A 1 -31.00 -0.48 12.37
C GLN A 1 -31.70 0.50 13.31
N SER A 2 -31.07 1.02 14.37
CA SER A 2 -31.69 1.99 15.29
C SER A 2 -32.01 3.35 14.66
N LEU A 3 -31.24 3.81 13.67
CA LEU A 3 -31.43 5.15 13.08
C LEU A 3 -32.75 5.27 12.28
N MET A 4 -33.06 4.30 11.42
CA MET A 4 -34.32 4.31 10.65
C MET A 4 -35.54 4.23 11.57
N ASP A 5 -35.44 3.46 12.67
CA ASP A 5 -36.48 3.42 13.69
C ASP A 5 -36.69 4.80 14.33
N SER A 6 -35.60 5.45 14.78
CA SER A 6 -35.65 6.81 15.33
C SER A 6 -36.23 7.83 14.36
N LEU A 7 -35.88 7.74 13.07
CA LEU A 7 -36.41 8.63 12.02
C LEU A 7 -37.92 8.50 11.87
N PHE A 8 -38.42 7.28 11.72
CA PHE A 8 -39.86 7.01 11.56
C PHE A 8 -40.66 7.39 12.81
N ARG A 9 -40.09 7.20 13.99
CA ARG A 9 -40.71 7.57 15.27
C ARG A 9 -40.53 9.04 15.64
N ARG A 10 -39.75 9.81 14.86
CA ARG A 10 -39.36 11.20 15.16
C ARG A 10 -38.70 11.34 16.53
N TYR A 11 -37.94 10.34 16.94
CA TYR A 11 -37.08 10.43 18.12
C TYR A 11 -35.97 11.44 17.88
N TYR A 12 -35.37 11.91 18.98
CA TYR A 12 -34.21 12.78 18.90
C TYR A 12 -33.07 12.07 18.15
N ILE A 13 -32.57 12.74 17.11
CA ILE A 13 -31.38 12.35 16.38
C ILE A 13 -30.42 13.52 16.53
N PRO A 14 -29.18 13.31 17.00
CA PRO A 14 -28.24 14.40 17.14
C PRO A 14 -28.06 15.11 15.79
N LYS A 15 -27.81 16.40 15.81
CA LYS A 15 -27.63 17.16 14.57
C LYS A 15 -26.40 16.67 13.81
N LEU A 16 -26.41 16.85 12.49
CA LEU A 16 -25.20 16.79 11.68
C LEU A 16 -24.34 18.01 12.02
N VAL A 17 -23.03 17.85 11.97
CA VAL A 17 -22.10 18.98 12.08
C VAL A 17 -21.37 19.09 10.76
N VAL A 18 -21.50 20.24 10.12
CA VAL A 18 -20.89 20.52 8.82
C VAL A 18 -20.12 21.82 8.88
N ARG A 19 -19.07 21.97 8.08
CA ARG A 19 -18.46 23.28 7.82
C ARG A 19 -18.79 23.73 6.41
N GLU A 20 -18.94 25.03 6.26
CA GLU A 20 -19.04 25.68 4.97
C GLU A 20 -17.62 25.85 4.41
N VAL A 21 -17.34 25.30 3.23
CA VAL A 21 -16.04 25.41 2.55
C VAL A 21 -16.18 26.25 1.30
N ARG A 22 -15.41 27.32 1.20
CA ARG A 22 -15.41 28.27 0.09
C ARG A 22 -14.33 27.90 -0.91
N LEU A 23 -14.74 27.45 -2.10
CA LEU A 23 -13.84 27.05 -3.18
C LEU A 23 -13.50 28.21 -4.12
N SER A 24 -14.42 29.18 -4.24
CA SER A 24 -14.21 30.45 -4.96
C SER A 24 -15.15 31.52 -4.41
N GLU A 25 -15.10 32.75 -4.96
CA GLU A 25 -16.04 33.82 -4.58
C GLU A 25 -17.51 33.45 -4.78
N THR A 26 -17.81 32.53 -5.71
CA THR A 26 -19.17 32.14 -6.08
C THR A 26 -19.53 30.70 -5.75
N GLN A 27 -18.58 29.90 -5.30
CA GLN A 27 -18.77 28.47 -5.07
C GLN A 27 -18.44 28.09 -3.63
N THR A 28 -19.44 27.49 -2.99
CA THR A 28 -19.37 27.00 -1.63
C THR A 28 -19.92 25.59 -1.57
N VAL A 29 -19.28 24.72 -0.79
CA VAL A 29 -19.71 23.35 -0.54
C VAL A 29 -19.79 23.09 0.96
N ASN A 30 -20.60 22.11 1.38
CA ASN A 30 -20.68 21.70 2.77
C ASN A 30 -19.87 20.43 2.97
N GLU A 31 -18.92 20.47 3.90
CA GLU A 31 -18.16 19.30 4.31
C GLU A 31 -18.68 18.77 5.64
N ILE A 32 -18.86 17.45 5.73
CA ILE A 32 -19.35 16.78 6.92
C ILE A 32 -18.19 16.64 7.91
N ILE A 33 -18.35 17.24 9.10
CA ILE A 33 -17.45 17.02 10.25
C ILE A 33 -17.95 15.83 11.06
N ASP A 34 -19.26 15.75 11.33
CA ASP A 34 -19.87 14.63 12.03
C ASP A 34 -21.22 14.22 11.42
N GLY A 35 -21.49 12.92 11.46
CA GLY A 35 -22.75 12.33 11.02
C GLY A 35 -22.69 11.63 9.66
N GLN A 36 -21.49 11.38 9.12
CA GLN A 36 -21.30 10.65 7.87
C GLN A 36 -22.01 9.29 7.88
N GLN A 37 -21.79 8.47 8.92
CA GLN A 37 -22.46 7.16 9.04
C GLN A 37 -23.99 7.26 9.01
N ARG A 38 -24.58 8.33 9.57
CA ARG A 38 -26.03 8.55 9.57
C ARG A 38 -26.56 8.90 8.19
N ILE A 39 -25.79 9.70 7.44
CA ILE A 39 -26.09 10.02 6.04
C ILE A 39 -25.99 8.75 5.19
N THR A 40 -24.89 8.01 5.30
CA THR A 40 -24.67 6.75 4.57
C THR A 40 -25.76 5.74 4.85
N THR A 41 -26.14 5.54 6.13
CA THR A 41 -27.23 4.65 6.52
C THR A 41 -28.53 4.99 5.75
N VAL A 42 -28.91 6.26 5.69
CA VAL A 42 -30.12 6.67 4.96
C VAL A 42 -29.99 6.51 3.46
N GLN A 43 -28.81 6.81 2.89
CA GLN A 43 -28.54 6.60 1.46
C GLN A 43 -28.65 5.12 1.07
N GLU A 44 -28.01 4.23 1.83
CA GLU A 44 -28.09 2.77 1.65
C GLU A 44 -29.52 2.24 1.72
N PHE A 45 -30.38 2.83 2.56
CA PHE A 45 -31.80 2.49 2.58
C PHE A 45 -32.50 2.89 1.28
N PHE A 46 -32.26 4.11 0.79
CA PHE A 46 -32.80 4.55 -0.51
C PHE A 46 -32.32 3.69 -1.67
N ASP A 47 -31.08 3.22 -1.60
CA ASP A 47 -30.47 2.32 -2.56
C ASP A 47 -30.87 0.85 -2.39
N ASN A 48 -31.81 0.56 -1.48
CA ASN A 48 -32.36 -0.78 -1.21
C ASN A 48 -31.30 -1.80 -0.75
N GLN A 49 -30.25 -1.36 -0.07
CA GLN A 49 -29.20 -2.25 0.46
C GLN A 49 -29.66 -3.03 1.70
N TYR A 50 -30.58 -2.46 2.47
CA TYR A 50 -31.16 -3.12 3.64
C TYR A 50 -32.63 -2.74 3.87
N PRO A 51 -33.43 -3.60 4.53
CA PRO A 51 -34.85 -3.36 4.77
C PRO A 51 -35.12 -2.61 6.09
N LEU A 52 -36.33 -2.07 6.23
CA LEU A 52 -36.81 -1.45 7.47
C LEU A 52 -36.78 -2.42 8.66
N PRO A 53 -36.43 -1.93 9.88
CA PRO A 53 -36.24 -2.79 11.05
C PRO A 53 -37.56 -3.36 11.58
N LYS A 54 -37.49 -4.54 12.20
CA LYS A 54 -38.62 -5.20 12.85
C LYS A 54 -39.25 -4.38 13.98
N SER A 55 -38.50 -3.45 14.56
CA SER A 55 -38.97 -2.57 15.62
C SER A 55 -40.12 -1.66 15.20
N LEU A 56 -40.38 -1.45 13.90
CA LEU A 56 -41.49 -0.61 13.42
C LEU A 56 -42.87 -1.28 13.41
N THR A 57 -42.97 -2.52 13.88
CA THR A 57 -44.21 -3.34 13.84
C THR A 57 -45.40 -2.68 14.56
N ASP A 58 -45.15 -1.96 15.65
CA ASP A 58 -46.14 -1.21 16.43
C ASP A 58 -46.58 0.09 15.76
N LEU A 59 -45.75 0.68 14.89
CA LEU A 59 -46.12 1.86 14.10
C LEU A 59 -47.04 1.48 12.93
N ASP A 60 -46.62 0.48 12.14
CA ASP A 60 -47.44 -0.18 11.14
C ASP A 60 -46.89 -1.59 10.88
N LYS A 61 -47.76 -2.60 10.99
CA LYS A 61 -47.40 -4.02 10.81
C LYS A 61 -46.85 -4.34 9.42
N LYS A 62 -47.08 -3.49 8.42
CA LYS A 62 -46.59 -3.68 7.05
C LYS A 62 -45.16 -3.19 6.83
N LEU A 63 -44.66 -2.26 7.65
CA LEU A 63 -43.34 -1.64 7.45
C LEU A 63 -42.14 -2.59 7.62
N PRO A 64 -42.11 -3.49 8.63
CA PRO A 64 -40.98 -4.38 8.84
C PRO A 64 -40.59 -5.19 7.61
N GLY A 65 -39.31 -5.19 7.25
CA GLY A 65 -38.78 -6.01 6.16
C GLY A 65 -38.93 -5.41 4.76
N LEU A 66 -39.62 -4.28 4.61
CA LEU A 66 -39.73 -3.59 3.31
C LEU A 66 -38.45 -2.83 2.98
N PHE A 67 -38.02 -2.89 1.72
CA PHE A 67 -37.02 -1.99 1.17
C PHE A 67 -37.70 -0.70 0.68
N TYR A 68 -36.93 0.36 0.43
CA TYR A 68 -37.49 1.65 -0.01
C TYR A 68 -38.38 1.52 -1.27
N LYS A 69 -37.98 0.68 -2.23
CA LYS A 69 -38.75 0.39 -3.46
C LYS A 69 -40.10 -0.28 -3.21
N ASP A 70 -40.23 -1.00 -2.09
CA ASP A 70 -41.43 -1.78 -1.73
C ASP A 70 -42.42 -0.94 -0.91
N LEU A 71 -42.08 0.32 -0.60
CA LEU A 71 -42.95 1.20 0.18
C LEU A 71 -44.10 1.77 -0.65
N ASP A 72 -45.28 1.81 -0.03
CA ASP A 72 -46.45 2.50 -0.56
C ASP A 72 -46.16 3.99 -0.80
N VAL A 73 -46.86 4.58 -1.78
CA VAL A 73 -46.64 5.96 -2.24
C VAL A 73 -46.75 6.96 -1.09
N ASP A 74 -47.74 6.78 -0.20
CA ASP A 74 -47.95 7.67 0.94
C ASP A 74 -46.77 7.66 1.92
N ILE A 75 -46.12 6.51 2.11
CA ILE A 75 -44.98 6.36 3.02
C ILE A 75 -43.73 6.99 2.39
N ARG A 76 -43.52 6.82 1.08
CA ARG A 76 -42.44 7.52 0.36
C ARG A 76 -42.62 9.03 0.42
N MET A 77 -43.84 9.52 0.21
CA MET A 77 -44.14 10.95 0.37
C MET A 77 -43.91 11.46 1.80
N PHE A 78 -44.21 10.64 2.81
CA PHE A 78 -43.87 10.97 4.20
C PHE A 78 -42.36 11.09 4.39
N ILE A 79 -41.58 10.14 3.88
CA ILE A 79 -40.12 10.15 3.97
C ILE A 79 -39.56 11.42 3.32
N ASP A 80 -39.92 11.68 2.07
CA ASP A 80 -39.38 12.79 1.28
C ASP A 80 -39.71 14.17 1.90
N ARG A 81 -40.88 14.31 2.53
CA ARG A 81 -41.34 15.59 3.09
C ARG A 81 -40.98 15.78 4.57
N SER A 82 -40.96 14.70 5.33
CA SER A 82 -40.94 14.75 6.80
C SER A 82 -39.64 14.29 7.43
N LEU A 83 -38.88 13.39 6.79
CA LEU A 83 -37.59 12.96 7.32
C LEU A 83 -36.53 13.98 6.92
N LYS A 84 -36.11 14.79 7.89
CA LYS A 84 -35.09 15.82 7.73
C LYS A 84 -34.03 15.68 8.79
N TYR A 85 -32.78 15.83 8.40
CA TYR A 85 -31.70 16.08 9.35
C TYR A 85 -31.66 17.57 9.69
N GLN A 86 -31.43 17.85 10.97
CA GLN A 86 -30.96 19.16 11.39
C GLN A 86 -29.43 19.16 11.30
N ALA A 87 -28.86 20.26 10.84
CA ALA A 87 -27.41 20.45 10.76
C ALA A 87 -27.01 21.76 11.43
N ASP A 88 -25.95 21.71 12.23
CA ASP A 88 -25.26 22.89 12.71
C ASP A 88 -24.08 23.19 11.76
N ILE A 89 -24.05 24.41 11.24
CA ILE A 89 -23.03 24.86 10.28
C ILE A 89 -21.97 25.65 11.04
N ILE A 90 -20.76 25.10 11.07
CA ILE A 90 -19.57 25.78 11.59
C ILE A 90 -19.09 26.80 10.56
N LYS A 91 -18.89 28.03 11.03
CA LYS A 91 -18.40 29.16 10.24
C LYS A 91 -16.95 29.49 10.61
N ASP A 92 -16.34 30.38 9.85
CA ASP A 92 -14.99 30.92 10.10
C ASP A 92 -13.86 29.87 10.01
N ILE A 93 -14.12 28.75 9.33
CA ILE A 93 -13.13 27.72 8.95
C ILE A 93 -13.34 27.27 7.50
N ASP A 94 -13.56 28.23 6.60
CA ASP A 94 -14.08 28.01 5.24
C ASP A 94 -13.03 27.76 4.15
N LYS A 95 -11.77 28.06 4.41
CA LYS A 95 -10.67 27.74 3.48
C LYS A 95 -10.28 26.25 3.52
N PRO A 96 -10.28 25.55 2.37
CA PRO A 96 -9.95 24.13 2.30
C PRO A 96 -8.46 23.81 2.47
N ASP A 97 -7.58 24.70 2.03
CA ASP A 97 -6.12 24.57 2.02
C ASP A 97 -5.45 25.16 3.27
N ASP A 98 -6.22 25.76 4.18
CA ASP A 98 -5.71 26.30 5.43
C ASP A 98 -5.58 25.20 6.50
N VAL A 99 -4.34 24.96 6.95
CA VAL A 99 -4.03 23.94 7.96
C VAL A 99 -4.74 24.19 9.28
N ASN A 100 -4.88 25.45 9.72
CA ASN A 100 -5.58 25.74 10.98
C ASN A 100 -7.08 25.43 10.86
N HIS A 101 -7.70 25.73 9.71
CA HIS A 101 -9.10 25.38 9.47
C HIS A 101 -9.33 23.86 9.53
N GLN A 102 -8.41 23.06 8.96
CA GLN A 102 -8.46 21.60 9.05
C GLN A 102 -8.26 21.08 10.48
N ILE A 103 -7.33 21.67 11.23
CA ILE A 103 -7.09 21.34 12.64
C ILE A 103 -8.36 21.61 13.46
N ILE A 104 -8.98 22.78 13.30
CA ILE A 104 -10.22 23.13 14.02
C ILE A 104 -11.34 22.15 13.66
N ALA A 105 -11.52 21.82 12.38
CA ALA A 105 -12.53 20.84 11.94
C ALA A 105 -12.29 19.46 12.60
N THR A 106 -11.03 19.02 12.65
CA THR A 106 -10.61 17.77 13.30
C THR A 106 -10.86 17.80 14.81
N GLU A 107 -10.53 18.90 15.48
CA GLU A 107 -10.78 19.07 16.92
C GLU A 107 -12.27 19.04 17.25
N ILE A 108 -13.11 19.66 16.41
CA ILE A 108 -14.57 19.62 16.57
C ILE A 108 -15.04 18.17 16.45
N PHE A 109 -14.61 17.45 15.40
CA PHE A 109 -14.92 16.03 15.24
C PHE A 109 -14.51 15.21 16.48
N TRP A 110 -13.29 15.38 16.97
CA TRP A 110 -12.81 14.66 18.16
C TRP A 110 -13.62 14.97 19.43
N ARG A 111 -14.02 16.22 19.63
CA ARG A 111 -14.86 16.62 20.78
C ARG A 111 -16.26 15.99 20.71
N LEU A 112 -16.78 15.75 19.52
CA LEU A 112 -18.08 15.10 19.33
C LEU A 112 -18.02 13.59 19.59
N GLN A 113 -16.85 12.96 19.42
CA GLN A 113 -16.63 11.52 19.62
C GLN A 113 -16.33 11.11 21.07
N GLN A 114 -16.59 11.94 22.09
CA GLN A 114 -16.24 11.67 23.50
C GLN A 114 -16.99 10.49 24.19
N GLY A 115 -17.48 9.51 23.44
CA GLY A 115 -17.99 8.22 23.92
C GLY A 115 -17.29 6.98 23.30
N GLU A 116 -16.60 7.11 22.17
CA GLU A 116 -15.83 6.04 21.52
C GLU A 116 -14.43 6.56 21.16
N SER A 117 -13.38 5.96 21.73
CA SER A 117 -12.02 6.42 21.47
C SER A 117 -11.54 6.01 20.08
N LEU A 118 -11.13 7.01 19.30
CA LEU A 118 -10.37 6.79 18.07
C LEU A 118 -9.09 6.02 18.39
N ASN A 119 -8.70 5.10 17.52
CA ASN A 119 -7.37 4.49 17.58
C ASN A 119 -6.33 5.48 17.05
N TYR A 120 -5.08 5.14 17.32
CA TYR A 120 -3.94 5.95 16.93
C TYR A 120 -3.89 6.21 15.41
N MET A 121 -4.29 5.25 14.56
CA MET A 121 -4.32 5.44 13.11
C MET A 121 -5.44 6.36 12.64
N GLU A 122 -6.61 6.34 13.28
CA GLU A 122 -7.74 7.24 13.02
C GLU A 122 -7.35 8.68 13.37
N VAL A 123 -6.62 8.87 14.48
CA VAL A 123 -6.02 10.15 14.86
C VAL A 123 -4.95 10.59 13.86
N ALA A 124 -4.07 9.68 13.44
CA ALA A 124 -3.01 9.96 12.48
C ALA A 124 -3.56 10.27 11.09
N HIS A 125 -4.63 9.60 10.67
CA HIS A 125 -5.34 9.85 9.42
C HIS A 125 -5.93 11.27 9.38
N ALA A 126 -6.27 11.89 10.50
CA ALA A 126 -6.76 13.26 10.52
C ALA A 126 -5.66 14.33 10.29
N GLN A 127 -4.37 13.95 10.25
CA GLN A 127 -3.26 14.88 10.07
C GLN A 127 -3.02 15.23 8.59
N LEU A 128 -3.95 15.96 7.97
CA LEU A 128 -3.96 16.26 6.53
C LEU A 128 -2.75 17.07 6.03
N SER A 129 -2.11 17.82 6.92
CA SER A 129 -0.90 18.60 6.61
C SER A 129 0.39 17.77 6.62
N SER A 130 0.32 16.48 6.93
CA SER A 130 1.48 15.60 6.97
C SER A 130 1.72 14.89 5.64
N LEU A 131 2.92 15.06 5.10
CA LEU A 131 3.31 14.45 3.82
C LEU A 131 3.41 12.93 3.90
N THR A 132 3.92 12.41 5.01
CA THR A 132 4.01 10.96 5.24
C THR A 132 2.62 10.35 5.38
N ARG A 133 1.68 11.03 6.06
CA ARG A 133 0.26 10.64 6.09
C ARG A 133 -0.33 10.62 4.68
N ASN A 134 -0.10 11.66 3.88
CA ASN A 134 -0.66 11.75 2.53
C ASN A 134 -0.19 10.61 1.63
N PHE A 135 1.10 10.26 1.71
CA PHE A 135 1.65 9.10 1.04
C PHE A 135 0.98 7.80 1.50
N ILE A 136 0.86 7.60 2.82
CA ILE A 136 0.23 6.41 3.39
C ILE A 136 -1.20 6.26 2.87
N VAL A 137 -2.01 7.31 2.92
CA VAL A 137 -3.42 7.28 2.47
C VAL A 137 -3.50 7.03 0.97
N LYS A 138 -2.74 7.78 0.15
CA LYS A 138 -2.73 7.63 -1.31
C LYS A 138 -2.52 6.19 -1.74
N TYR A 139 -1.61 5.47 -1.08
CA TYR A 139 -1.21 4.13 -1.53
C TYR A 139 -1.84 2.96 -0.78
N SER A 140 -2.61 3.19 0.29
CA SER A 140 -3.17 2.11 1.12
C SER A 140 -4.67 2.20 1.43
N ASP A 141 -5.26 3.39 1.32
CA ASP A 141 -6.68 3.58 1.62
C ASP A 141 -7.56 3.17 0.44
N ASP A 142 -8.74 2.63 0.74
CA ASP A 142 -9.77 2.30 -0.25
C ASP A 142 -10.33 3.54 -0.93
N GLN A 143 -10.38 4.65 -0.19
CA GLN A 143 -10.89 5.93 -0.66
C GLN A 143 -9.77 6.96 -0.78
N THR A 144 -9.97 7.98 -1.59
CA THR A 144 -9.08 9.13 -1.68
C THR A 144 -9.87 10.41 -1.87
N PHE A 145 -9.20 11.56 -1.88
CA PHE A 145 -9.83 12.87 -2.05
C PHE A 145 -9.17 13.62 -3.20
N ASN A 146 -9.99 14.10 -4.14
CA ASN A 146 -9.52 14.98 -5.19
C ASN A 146 -9.62 16.43 -4.69
N TYR A 147 -8.49 16.95 -4.21
CA TYR A 147 -8.39 18.33 -3.69
C TYR A 147 -8.61 19.40 -4.76
N LYS A 148 -8.38 19.10 -6.04
CA LYS A 148 -8.60 20.05 -7.15
C LYS A 148 -10.09 20.31 -7.39
N ASP A 149 -10.89 19.24 -7.39
CA ASP A 149 -12.34 19.32 -7.60
C ASP A 149 -13.12 19.37 -6.27
N TYR A 150 -12.41 19.30 -5.14
CA TYR A 150 -12.94 19.19 -3.78
C TYR A 150 -14.02 18.11 -3.62
N LYS A 151 -13.71 16.87 -4.02
CA LYS A 151 -14.65 15.75 -3.99
C LYS A 151 -14.01 14.44 -3.49
N PRO A 152 -14.75 13.62 -2.72
CA PRO A 152 -14.30 12.28 -2.38
C PRO A 152 -14.29 11.37 -3.61
N VAL A 153 -13.44 10.35 -3.57
CA VAL A 153 -13.30 9.31 -4.58
C VAL A 153 -13.35 7.96 -3.88
N ASP A 154 -14.46 7.23 -4.05
CA ASP A 154 -14.72 5.99 -3.31
C ASP A 154 -13.80 4.83 -3.70
N ASN A 155 -13.32 4.83 -4.95
CA ASN A 155 -12.39 3.82 -5.46
C ASN A 155 -11.04 4.47 -5.75
N ASN A 156 -10.11 4.38 -4.79
CA ASN A 156 -8.79 4.95 -4.92
C ASN A 156 -7.98 4.24 -6.04
N PRO A 157 -7.64 4.93 -7.15
CA PRO A 157 -6.89 4.32 -8.25
C PRO A 157 -5.41 4.07 -7.91
N ASP A 158 -4.88 4.76 -6.88
CA ASP A 158 -3.47 4.70 -6.53
C ASP A 158 -3.16 3.57 -5.51
N LYS A 159 -4.20 3.02 -4.86
CA LYS A 159 -4.05 1.97 -3.85
C LYS A 159 -3.24 0.80 -4.41
N LYS A 160 -2.24 0.35 -3.65
CA LYS A 160 -1.36 -0.73 -4.13
C LYS A 160 -2.08 -2.09 -4.14
N PRO A 161 -1.96 -2.85 -5.23
CA PRO A 161 -2.62 -4.15 -5.36
C PRO A 161 -2.08 -5.18 -4.36
N PHE A 162 -0.92 -4.94 -3.75
CA PHE A 162 -0.45 -5.70 -2.58
C PHE A 162 -1.54 -5.90 -1.51
N PHE A 163 -2.35 -4.88 -1.23
CA PHE A 163 -3.37 -4.97 -0.18
C PHE A 163 -4.49 -5.95 -0.51
N SER A 164 -4.73 -6.28 -1.79
CA SER A 164 -5.71 -7.32 -2.15
C SER A 164 -5.22 -8.73 -1.82
N LEU A 165 -3.92 -8.90 -1.53
CA LEU A 165 -3.37 -10.19 -1.10
C LEU A 165 -3.70 -10.52 0.35
N LEU A 166 -3.99 -9.51 1.18
CA LEU A 166 -4.11 -9.69 2.61
C LEU A 166 -5.50 -10.23 2.97
N SER A 167 -5.56 -11.33 3.72
CA SER A 167 -6.80 -11.82 4.32
C SER A 167 -7.05 -11.08 5.65
N VAL A 168 -7.08 -9.75 5.59
CA VAL A 168 -7.25 -8.86 6.75
C VAL A 168 -8.34 -7.84 6.42
N ASP A 169 -9.38 -7.77 7.26
CA ASP A 169 -10.39 -6.72 7.12
C ASP A 169 -9.74 -5.35 7.28
N ASN A 170 -9.93 -4.44 6.32
CA ASN A 170 -9.43 -3.05 6.40
C ASN A 170 -10.25 -2.18 7.38
N ILE A 171 -10.84 -2.81 8.40
CA ILE A 171 -11.55 -2.15 9.48
C ILE A 171 -10.51 -1.42 10.35
N ARG A 172 -10.84 -0.18 10.74
CA ARG A 172 -10.00 0.67 11.59
C ARG A 172 -8.60 0.96 11.02
N MET A 173 -8.51 1.14 9.70
CA MET A 173 -7.33 1.64 8.98
C MET A 173 -6.11 0.69 9.02
N LYS A 174 -6.34 -0.63 9.03
CA LYS A 174 -5.25 -1.63 9.06
C LYS A 174 -4.30 -1.55 7.86
N HIS A 175 -4.78 -1.25 6.66
CA HIS A 175 -3.89 -1.09 5.50
C HIS A 175 -2.95 0.12 5.66
N LEU A 176 -3.45 1.22 6.24
CA LEU A 176 -2.63 2.39 6.54
C LEU A 176 -1.58 2.06 7.61
N GLN A 177 -1.94 1.28 8.63
CA GLN A 177 -1.02 0.76 9.64
C GLN A 177 0.11 -0.09 9.01
N PHE A 178 -0.22 -1.00 8.10
CA PHE A 178 0.79 -1.79 7.37
C PHE A 178 1.71 -0.88 6.55
N MET A 179 1.16 0.03 5.76
CA MET A 179 1.95 0.96 4.94
C MET A 179 2.91 1.78 5.80
N ALA A 180 2.43 2.37 6.91
CA ALA A 180 3.26 3.12 7.84
C ALA A 180 4.44 2.29 8.36
N ARG A 181 4.18 1.04 8.73
CA ARG A 181 5.20 0.12 9.25
C ARG A 181 6.23 -0.29 8.20
N PHE A 182 5.81 -0.52 6.96
CA PHE A 182 6.75 -0.81 5.88
C PHE A 182 7.68 0.37 5.58
N ILE A 183 7.16 1.60 5.59
CA ILE A 183 8.00 2.80 5.42
C ILE A 183 9.00 2.93 6.57
N MET A 184 8.57 2.66 7.81
CA MET A 184 9.45 2.70 8.98
C MET A 184 10.56 1.64 8.91
N ILE A 185 10.26 0.44 8.40
CA ILE A 185 11.26 -0.59 8.11
C ILE A 185 12.30 -0.08 7.10
N GLU A 186 11.87 0.54 6.01
CA GLU A 186 12.81 1.09 5.02
C GLU A 186 13.65 2.22 5.60
N ARG A 187 13.05 3.09 6.43
CA ARG A 187 13.75 4.18 7.13
C ARG A 187 14.77 3.67 8.16
N GLY A 188 14.47 2.57 8.85
CA GLY A 188 15.40 1.91 9.78
C GLY A 188 16.42 0.99 9.09
N GLU A 189 16.46 0.98 7.75
CA GLU A 189 17.25 0.07 6.92
C GLU A 189 17.01 -1.43 7.21
N GLY A 190 15.89 -1.78 7.85
CA GLY A 190 15.54 -3.13 8.24
C GLY A 190 14.75 -3.13 9.54
N TYR A 191 15.44 -2.96 10.66
CA TYR A 191 14.81 -3.04 11.99
C TYR A 191 14.46 -1.65 12.50
N ALA A 192 13.23 -1.49 12.97
CA ALA A 192 12.74 -0.26 13.56
C ALA A 192 11.72 -0.59 14.66
N ASP A 193 11.53 0.34 15.60
CA ASP A 193 10.40 0.30 16.52
C ASP A 193 9.13 0.72 15.78
N LEU A 194 8.24 -0.24 15.53
CA LEU A 194 7.00 -0.10 14.78
C LEU A 194 5.77 0.09 15.70
N SER A 195 5.99 0.48 16.96
CA SER A 195 4.91 0.78 17.89
C SER A 195 4.05 1.94 17.41
N ASP A 196 2.78 1.92 17.81
CA ASP A 196 1.76 2.91 17.46
C ASP A 196 2.23 4.35 17.72
N ARG A 197 2.88 4.59 18.87
CA ARG A 197 3.48 5.87 19.23
C ARG A 197 4.53 6.34 18.22
N LYS A 198 5.40 5.44 17.75
CA LYS A 198 6.45 5.80 16.78
C LYS A 198 5.88 6.11 15.40
N ILE A 199 4.79 5.45 15.03
CA ILE A 199 4.04 5.77 13.82
C ILE A 199 3.39 7.16 13.94
N GLU A 200 2.77 7.47 15.07
CA GLU A 200 2.23 8.82 15.33
C GLU A 200 3.33 9.88 15.28
N ASP A 201 4.46 9.67 15.94
CA ASP A 201 5.61 10.58 15.90
C ASP A 201 6.11 10.78 14.45
N PHE A 202 6.21 9.69 13.68
CA PHE A 202 6.61 9.73 12.27
C PHE A 202 5.65 10.57 11.41
N ILE A 203 4.35 10.39 11.60
CA ILE A 203 3.33 11.17 10.88
C ILE A 203 3.35 12.64 11.31
N ASN A 204 3.40 12.90 12.61
CA ASN A 204 3.36 14.25 13.16
C ASN A 204 4.61 15.08 12.81
N SER A 205 5.78 14.43 12.71
CA SER A 205 7.04 15.11 12.38
C SER A 205 7.13 15.62 10.93
N SER A 206 6.21 15.21 10.05
CA SER A 206 6.19 15.60 8.63
C SER A 206 5.09 16.60 8.28
N LYS A 207 4.51 17.28 9.28
CA LYS A 207 3.50 18.33 9.07
C LYS A 207 4.14 19.61 8.55
N GLN A 208 3.50 20.24 7.57
CA GLN A 208 3.90 21.54 7.03
C GLN A 208 2.70 22.35 6.54
N ASP A 209 2.88 23.66 6.39
CA ASP A 209 1.79 24.60 6.06
C ASP A 209 1.17 24.33 4.68
N ASP A 210 1.97 23.91 3.71
CA ASP A 210 1.53 23.52 2.35
C ASP A 210 1.30 22.01 2.22
N GLY A 211 1.10 21.31 3.34
CA GLY A 211 1.04 19.85 3.36
C GLY A 211 -0.27 19.26 2.84
N ILE A 212 -1.37 20.03 2.79
CA ILE A 212 -2.67 19.51 2.36
C ILE A 212 -2.64 19.21 0.86
N GLY A 213 -2.88 17.94 0.49
CA GLY A 213 -2.82 17.51 -0.90
C GLY A 213 -1.40 17.49 -1.49
N ASN A 214 -0.36 17.67 -0.66
CA ASN A 214 1.03 17.53 -1.06
C ASN A 214 1.46 16.06 -1.00
N TYR A 215 1.99 15.55 -2.11
CA TYR A 215 2.43 14.16 -2.28
C TYR A 215 3.94 14.02 -2.48
N ASP A 216 4.74 15.06 -2.22
CA ASP A 216 6.18 15.11 -2.54
C ASP A 216 6.99 14.01 -1.84
N PHE A 217 6.52 13.51 -0.69
CA PHE A 217 7.15 12.38 0.02
C PHE A 217 7.26 11.12 -0.84
N GLU A 218 6.45 10.95 -1.88
CA GLU A 218 6.58 9.79 -2.78
C GLU A 218 7.89 9.76 -3.58
N ASN A 219 8.59 10.90 -3.66
CA ASN A 219 9.89 11.02 -4.29
C ASN A 219 11.05 10.66 -3.34
N GLU A 220 10.78 10.48 -2.05
CA GLU A 220 11.80 10.10 -1.07
C GLU A 220 12.30 8.67 -1.31
N ALA A 221 13.59 8.45 -1.05
CA ALA A 221 14.22 7.15 -1.27
C ALA A 221 13.51 6.01 -0.52
N VAL A 222 13.07 6.27 0.72
CA VAL A 222 12.34 5.30 1.55
C VAL A 222 10.95 4.98 1.01
N ALA A 223 10.26 5.97 0.43
CA ALA A 223 8.95 5.79 -0.19
C ALA A 223 9.08 4.94 -1.46
N ILE A 224 10.03 5.29 -2.34
CA ILE A 224 10.34 4.54 -3.56
C ILE A 224 10.73 3.09 -3.24
N ALA A 225 11.57 2.88 -2.22
CA ALA A 225 11.98 1.54 -1.78
C ALA A 225 10.77 0.72 -1.32
N THR A 226 9.91 1.32 -0.48
CA THR A 226 8.68 0.67 0.00
C THR A 226 7.79 0.22 -1.16
N LEU A 227 7.48 1.13 -2.10
CA LEU A 227 6.62 0.81 -3.24
C LEU A 227 7.22 -0.28 -4.14
N LYS A 228 8.54 -0.29 -4.33
CA LYS A 228 9.21 -1.35 -5.10
C LYS A 228 9.14 -2.71 -4.39
N THR A 229 9.37 -2.75 -3.08
CA THR A 229 9.24 -4.00 -2.29
C THR A 229 7.81 -4.52 -2.29
N LEU A 230 6.81 -3.65 -2.12
CA LEU A 230 5.39 -4.02 -2.22
C LEU A 230 5.02 -4.57 -3.60
N LYS A 231 5.59 -3.99 -4.67
CA LYS A 231 5.42 -4.52 -6.03
C LYS A 231 6.00 -5.93 -6.15
N VAL A 232 7.22 -6.17 -5.66
CA VAL A 232 7.82 -7.51 -5.69
C VAL A 232 7.01 -8.50 -4.87
N PHE A 233 6.53 -8.10 -3.69
CA PHE A 233 5.63 -8.90 -2.87
C PHE A 233 4.38 -9.27 -3.67
N TYR A 234 3.72 -8.28 -4.27
CA TYR A 234 2.56 -8.53 -5.11
C TYR A 234 2.84 -9.54 -6.24
N GLU A 235 3.94 -9.35 -6.98
CA GLU A 235 4.32 -10.23 -8.09
C GLU A 235 4.62 -11.68 -7.69
N ILE A 236 5.00 -11.94 -6.43
CA ILE A 236 5.22 -13.30 -5.92
C ILE A 236 3.88 -14.06 -5.75
N PHE A 237 2.81 -13.35 -5.39
CA PHE A 237 1.55 -13.95 -4.94
C PHE A 237 0.34 -13.63 -5.83
N LYS A 238 0.44 -12.72 -6.81
CA LYS A 238 -0.69 -12.27 -7.63
C LYS A 238 -1.46 -13.37 -8.37
N ASP A 239 -0.79 -14.48 -8.67
CA ASP A 239 -1.36 -15.63 -9.38
C ASP A 239 -1.71 -16.78 -8.41
N ASP A 240 -1.85 -16.48 -7.12
CA ASP A 240 -2.24 -17.47 -6.13
C ASP A 240 -3.71 -17.90 -6.30
N PRO A 241 -4.03 -19.20 -6.32
CA PRO A 241 -5.40 -19.68 -6.53
C PRO A 241 -6.38 -19.36 -5.39
N MET A 242 -5.92 -18.96 -4.20
CA MET A 242 -6.82 -18.52 -3.12
C MET A 242 -7.36 -17.11 -3.32
N LEU A 243 -6.79 -16.33 -4.23
CA LEU A 243 -7.24 -14.96 -4.50
C LEU A 243 -8.58 -14.98 -5.23
N ASP A 244 -9.58 -14.36 -4.61
CA ASP A 244 -10.85 -14.05 -5.26
C ASP A 244 -11.23 -12.57 -5.06
N ALA A 245 -12.39 -12.14 -5.55
CA ALA A 245 -12.82 -10.74 -5.47
C ALA A 245 -13.00 -10.21 -4.02
N THR A 246 -13.05 -11.10 -3.03
CA THR A 246 -13.41 -10.83 -1.64
C THR A 246 -12.46 -11.47 -0.61
N SER A 247 -11.66 -12.45 -1.01
CA SER A 247 -10.76 -13.22 -0.14
C SER A 247 -9.30 -12.96 -0.50
N GLY A 248 -8.53 -12.52 0.49
CA GLY A 248 -7.07 -12.57 0.44
C GLY A 248 -6.53 -13.97 0.76
N ILE A 249 -5.20 -14.10 0.66
CA ILE A 249 -4.44 -15.32 0.95
C ILE A 249 -4.51 -15.61 2.45
N LYS A 250 -4.91 -16.83 2.84
CA LYS A 250 -5.21 -17.16 4.26
C LYS A 250 -3.97 -17.14 5.15
N GLU A 251 -2.80 -17.44 4.58
CA GLU A 251 -1.49 -17.32 5.21
C GLU A 251 -1.15 -15.87 5.55
N LEU A 252 -1.63 -14.91 4.74
CA LEU A 252 -1.42 -13.47 4.92
C LEU A 252 -2.56 -12.83 5.73
N SER A 253 -2.87 -13.41 6.89
CA SER A 253 -3.92 -12.93 7.81
C SER A 253 -3.41 -12.39 9.14
N VAL A 254 -2.16 -12.68 9.51
CA VAL A 254 -1.57 -12.30 10.80
C VAL A 254 -0.51 -11.23 10.61
N GLU A 255 -0.66 -10.11 11.32
CA GLU A 255 0.13 -8.89 11.12
C GLU A 255 1.65 -9.09 11.24
N TYR A 256 2.13 -9.65 12.36
CA TYR A 256 3.57 -9.86 12.53
C TYR A 256 4.12 -10.89 11.53
N PHE A 257 3.30 -11.85 11.08
CA PHE A 257 3.69 -12.77 10.02
C PHE A 257 3.89 -12.03 8.69
N ILE A 258 2.91 -11.21 8.28
CA ILE A 258 2.98 -10.38 7.06
C ILE A 258 4.22 -9.47 7.09
N ILE A 259 4.51 -8.85 8.24
CA ILE A 259 5.72 -8.02 8.42
C ILE A 259 7.00 -8.84 8.27
N SER A 260 7.05 -10.06 8.83
CA SER A 260 8.22 -10.95 8.64
C SER A 260 8.41 -11.32 7.17
N VAL A 261 7.32 -11.63 6.44
CA VAL A 261 7.39 -11.93 5.00
C VAL A 261 7.88 -10.70 4.21
N TYR A 262 7.41 -9.50 4.56
CA TYR A 262 7.91 -8.26 3.96
C TYR A 262 9.43 -8.10 4.16
N LEU A 263 9.96 -8.35 5.36
CA LEU A 263 11.40 -8.26 5.66
C LEU A 263 12.22 -9.26 4.85
N LEU A 264 11.75 -10.52 4.73
CA LEU A 264 12.39 -11.52 3.87
C LEU A 264 12.40 -11.06 2.41
N ILE A 265 11.25 -10.65 1.87
CA ILE A 265 11.14 -10.19 0.47
C ILE A 265 12.00 -8.95 0.24
N ARG A 266 12.05 -8.02 1.19
CA ARG A 266 12.93 -6.85 1.14
C ARG A 266 14.40 -7.26 1.04
N HIS A 267 14.84 -8.19 1.89
CA HIS A 267 16.21 -8.70 1.87
C HIS A 267 16.52 -9.36 0.51
N LEU A 268 15.66 -10.27 0.06
CA LEU A 268 15.84 -10.97 -1.20
C LEU A 268 15.84 -10.01 -2.39
N HIS A 269 14.90 -9.08 -2.43
CA HIS A 269 14.83 -8.06 -3.45
C HIS A 269 16.07 -7.16 -3.45
N LYS A 270 16.69 -6.88 -2.29
CA LYS A 270 17.91 -6.08 -2.22
C LYS A 270 19.13 -6.82 -2.77
N TYR A 271 19.31 -8.09 -2.40
CA TYR A 271 20.57 -8.81 -2.63
C TYR A 271 20.52 -9.90 -3.71
N TYR A 272 19.34 -10.32 -4.18
CA TYR A 272 19.18 -11.43 -5.10
C TYR A 272 18.29 -11.06 -6.30
N VAL A 273 18.49 -11.77 -7.41
CA VAL A 273 17.65 -11.67 -8.61
C VAL A 273 16.31 -12.35 -8.33
N ILE A 274 15.21 -11.65 -8.57
CA ILE A 274 13.85 -12.17 -8.36
C ILE A 274 13.21 -12.50 -9.71
N ASP A 275 13.66 -13.61 -10.30
CA ASP A 275 13.03 -14.21 -11.49
C ASP A 275 11.81 -15.07 -11.12
N ASP A 276 11.14 -15.64 -12.11
CA ASP A 276 9.89 -16.38 -11.87
C ASP A 276 10.11 -17.67 -11.05
N ASN A 277 11.27 -18.31 -11.20
CA ASN A 277 11.64 -19.46 -10.38
C ASN A 277 11.88 -19.04 -8.91
N THR A 278 12.57 -17.93 -8.69
CA THR A 278 12.79 -17.38 -7.35
C THR A 278 11.48 -16.96 -6.69
N LYS A 279 10.57 -16.32 -7.43
CA LYS A 279 9.23 -15.99 -6.93
C LYS A 279 8.48 -17.26 -6.49
N LEU A 280 8.47 -18.30 -7.32
CA LEU A 280 7.85 -19.59 -6.98
C LEU A 280 8.47 -20.16 -5.71
N ASN A 281 9.81 -20.18 -5.59
CA ASN A 281 10.50 -20.70 -4.42
C ASN A 281 10.17 -19.93 -3.14
N ILE A 282 10.07 -18.60 -3.21
CA ILE A 282 9.65 -17.77 -2.07
C ILE A 282 8.22 -18.13 -1.68
N ARG A 283 7.29 -18.18 -2.64
CA ARG A 283 5.88 -18.51 -2.38
C ARG A 283 5.72 -19.87 -1.70
N GLU A 284 6.33 -20.93 -2.27
CA GLU A 284 6.26 -22.29 -1.70
C GLU A 284 6.89 -22.35 -0.31
N PHE A 285 7.99 -21.62 -0.08
CA PHE A 285 8.56 -21.51 1.25
C PHE A 285 7.59 -20.86 2.25
N ILE A 286 6.93 -19.76 1.87
CA ILE A 286 5.98 -19.09 2.77
C ILE A 286 4.83 -20.03 3.16
N TYR A 287 4.33 -20.86 2.25
CA TYR A 287 3.30 -21.87 2.56
C TYR A 287 3.81 -22.99 3.45
N HIS A 288 5.01 -23.51 3.16
CA HIS A 288 5.67 -24.49 3.99
C HIS A 288 5.91 -23.95 5.42
N PHE A 289 6.47 -22.74 5.53
CA PHE A 289 6.76 -22.09 6.80
C PHE A 289 5.48 -21.77 7.57
N HIS A 290 4.43 -21.24 6.92
CA HIS A 290 3.14 -21.00 7.57
C HIS A 290 2.53 -22.29 8.11
N THR A 291 2.56 -23.38 7.33
CA THR A 291 2.06 -24.69 7.77
C THR A 291 2.81 -25.18 9.00
N ARG A 292 4.15 -25.18 8.96
CA ARG A 292 5.00 -25.55 10.11
C ARG A 292 4.68 -24.65 11.31
N TRP A 293 4.54 -23.34 11.12
CA TRP A 293 4.17 -22.37 12.15
C TRP A 293 2.79 -22.62 12.78
N LYS A 294 1.83 -23.22 12.07
CA LYS A 294 0.53 -23.59 12.62
C LYS A 294 0.50 -24.92 13.34
N THR A 295 1.47 -25.81 13.07
CA THR A 295 1.44 -27.20 13.55
C THR A 295 2.68 -27.62 14.34
N TYR A 296 3.57 -26.69 14.69
CA TYR A 296 4.82 -27.02 15.38
C TYR A 296 4.58 -27.54 16.80
N ASP A 297 5.47 -28.43 17.23
CA ASP A 297 5.55 -28.88 18.63
C ASP A 297 6.51 -27.97 19.39
N GLU A 298 5.98 -27.25 20.38
CA GLU A 298 6.73 -26.31 21.23
C GLU A 298 7.89 -26.97 21.99
N SER A 299 7.84 -28.28 22.22
CA SER A 299 8.88 -29.01 22.94
C SER A 299 10.11 -29.35 22.08
N THR A 300 9.95 -29.36 20.75
CA THR A 300 11.01 -29.78 19.81
C THR A 300 11.43 -28.70 18.83
N ASP A 301 10.52 -27.78 18.47
CA ASP A 301 10.77 -26.76 17.45
C ASP A 301 11.05 -25.39 18.07
N THR A 302 12.29 -25.21 18.54
CA THR A 302 12.72 -23.99 19.24
C THR A 302 12.69 -22.76 18.35
N ASP A 303 12.89 -22.91 17.04
CA ASP A 303 12.86 -21.81 16.08
C ASP A 303 11.44 -21.23 15.99
N LEU A 304 10.44 -22.09 15.80
CA LEU A 304 9.05 -21.65 15.72
C LEU A 304 8.47 -21.23 17.06
N LEU A 305 8.89 -21.85 18.17
CA LEU A 305 8.56 -21.34 19.50
C LEU A 305 9.09 -19.91 19.69
N THR A 306 10.34 -19.66 19.29
CA THR A 306 10.95 -18.33 19.39
C THR A 306 10.24 -17.33 18.47
N PHE A 307 9.99 -17.68 17.21
CA PHE A 307 9.24 -16.84 16.28
C PHE A 307 7.84 -16.49 16.82
N SER A 308 7.11 -17.49 17.31
CA SER A 308 5.75 -17.33 17.85
C SER A 308 5.70 -16.51 19.13
N ASN A 309 6.78 -16.45 19.92
CA ASN A 309 6.83 -15.64 21.13
C ASN A 309 7.17 -14.16 20.85
N ARG A 310 7.69 -13.84 19.66
CA ARG A 310 8.15 -12.50 19.25
C ARG A 310 7.10 -11.74 18.44
N ARG A 311 5.88 -11.65 18.99
CA ARG A 311 4.71 -11.06 18.30
C ARG A 311 4.67 -9.54 18.35
N GLN A 312 5.49 -8.90 19.19
CA GLN A 312 5.46 -7.46 19.32
C GLN A 312 6.19 -6.80 18.15
N GLN A 313 5.97 -5.49 18.05
CA GLN A 313 6.41 -4.67 16.92
C GLN A 313 7.66 -3.84 17.28
N GLY A 314 8.41 -4.26 18.31
CA GLY A 314 9.68 -3.65 18.68
C GLY A 314 10.85 -4.16 17.85
N GLU A 315 11.89 -3.35 17.72
CA GLU A 315 13.06 -3.61 16.88
C GLU A 315 13.69 -5.00 17.10
N LYS A 316 13.88 -5.41 18.37
CA LYS A 316 14.47 -6.73 18.72
C LYS A 316 13.58 -7.91 18.30
N ASP A 317 12.27 -7.75 18.39
CA ASP A 317 11.34 -8.80 17.99
C ASP A 317 11.31 -8.93 16.46
N LEU A 318 11.40 -7.81 15.74
CA LEU A 318 11.58 -7.80 14.28
C LEU A 318 12.87 -8.50 13.88
N GLU A 319 14.00 -8.12 14.48
CA GLU A 319 15.31 -8.72 14.21
C GLU A 319 15.29 -10.23 14.44
N THR A 320 14.76 -10.67 15.58
CA THR A 320 14.68 -12.10 15.92
C THR A 320 13.84 -12.86 14.88
N ARG A 321 12.67 -12.32 14.50
CA ARG A 321 11.80 -12.95 13.49
C ARG A 321 12.46 -12.99 12.12
N ASP A 322 13.14 -11.93 11.69
CA ASP A 322 13.82 -11.86 10.40
C ASP A 322 14.98 -12.87 10.33
N ILE A 323 15.81 -12.95 11.38
CA ILE A 323 16.91 -13.92 11.44
C ILE A 323 16.38 -15.35 11.28
N ILE A 324 15.35 -15.73 12.06
CA ILE A 324 14.75 -17.07 12.01
C ILE A 324 14.18 -17.34 10.63
N LEU A 325 13.39 -16.40 10.09
CA LEU A 325 12.72 -16.61 8.80
C LEU A 325 13.72 -16.74 7.65
N ARG A 326 14.76 -15.89 7.62
CA ARG A 326 15.84 -16.00 6.62
C ARG A 326 16.62 -17.30 6.77
N GLN A 327 17.01 -17.69 7.99
CA GLN A 327 17.71 -18.94 8.24
C GLN A 327 16.91 -20.13 7.69
N LEU A 328 15.62 -20.20 8.02
CA LEU A 328 14.75 -21.27 7.58
C LEU A 328 14.49 -21.22 6.07
N PHE A 329 14.46 -20.04 5.45
CA PHE A 329 14.34 -19.90 4.00
C PHE A 329 15.55 -20.47 3.27
N PHE A 330 16.77 -20.07 3.67
CA PHE A 330 17.99 -20.59 3.03
C PHE A 330 18.19 -22.08 3.30
N GLN A 331 17.83 -22.57 4.49
CA GLN A 331 17.82 -24.02 4.76
C GLN A 331 16.82 -24.76 3.85
N TYR A 332 15.61 -24.23 3.70
CA TYR A 332 14.61 -24.79 2.79
C TYR A 332 15.11 -24.85 1.34
N LEU A 333 15.81 -23.82 0.87
CA LEU A 333 16.42 -23.84 -0.46
C LEU A 333 17.48 -24.94 -0.58
N GLN A 334 18.36 -25.06 0.41
CA GLN A 334 19.39 -26.10 0.45
C GLN A 334 18.78 -27.51 0.45
N ASP A 335 17.81 -27.77 1.32
CA ASP A 335 17.14 -29.08 1.46
C ASP A 335 16.41 -29.50 0.17
N ASN A 336 15.97 -28.52 -0.62
CA ASN A 336 15.28 -28.75 -1.89
C ASN A 336 16.19 -28.56 -3.11
N ASN A 337 17.51 -28.43 -2.90
CA ASN A 337 18.52 -28.26 -3.94
C ASN A 337 18.19 -27.11 -4.93
N LYS A 338 17.76 -25.98 -4.37
CA LYS A 338 17.42 -24.74 -5.07
C LYS A 338 18.51 -23.70 -4.82
N GLU A 339 18.91 -22.99 -5.87
CA GLU A 339 19.93 -21.93 -5.79
C GLU A 339 19.32 -20.56 -6.08
N LEU A 340 19.92 -19.52 -5.50
CA LEU A 340 19.62 -18.12 -5.81
C LEU A 340 20.79 -17.46 -6.49
N ILE A 341 20.48 -16.53 -7.38
CA ILE A 341 21.48 -15.72 -8.06
C ILE A 341 21.62 -14.40 -7.29
N GLU A 342 22.77 -14.21 -6.66
CA GLU A 342 23.13 -12.93 -6.03
C GLU A 342 23.21 -11.82 -7.07
N LYS A 343 22.73 -10.63 -6.70
CA LYS A 343 22.97 -9.41 -7.48
C LYS A 343 24.42 -9.01 -7.29
N ASP A 344 25.06 -8.65 -8.40
CA ASP A 344 26.40 -8.08 -8.30
C ASP A 344 26.34 -6.69 -7.67
N GLU A 345 27.06 -6.46 -6.57
CA GLU A 345 27.14 -5.14 -5.92
C GLU A 345 27.87 -4.12 -6.79
N LYS A 346 28.76 -4.60 -7.67
CA LYS A 346 29.40 -3.78 -8.70
C LYS A 346 28.46 -3.72 -9.89
N ARG A 347 28.02 -2.52 -10.27
CA ARG A 347 27.17 -2.31 -11.45
C ARG A 347 27.88 -1.61 -12.61
N ALA A 348 28.92 -0.85 -12.30
CA ALA A 348 29.71 -0.11 -13.28
C ALA A 348 31.07 -0.79 -13.48
N PHE A 349 31.46 -0.92 -14.75
CA PHE A 349 32.84 -1.22 -15.10
C PHE A 349 33.74 -0.03 -14.72
N THR A 350 34.89 -0.32 -14.13
CA THR A 350 35.95 0.65 -13.87
C THR A 350 36.51 1.21 -15.19
N GLU A 351 37.21 2.35 -15.13
CA GLU A 351 37.80 2.97 -16.32
C GLU A 351 38.77 2.02 -17.06
N LEU A 352 39.56 1.25 -16.33
CA LEU A 352 40.45 0.25 -16.92
C LEU A 352 39.66 -0.85 -17.65
N GLU A 353 38.59 -1.36 -17.03
CA GLU A 353 37.73 -2.38 -17.65
C GLU A 353 37.03 -1.84 -18.90
N ARG A 354 36.55 -0.60 -18.83
CA ARG A 354 35.99 0.14 -19.98
C ARG A 354 36.96 0.20 -21.15
N ILE A 355 38.23 0.53 -20.92
CA ILE A 355 39.29 0.52 -21.95
C ILE A 355 39.49 -0.88 -22.54
N ILE A 356 39.53 -1.91 -21.69
CA ILE A 356 39.70 -3.30 -22.14
C ILE A 356 38.52 -3.74 -23.01
N ILE A 357 37.29 -3.45 -22.60
CA ILE A 357 36.05 -3.77 -23.33
C ILE A 357 36.06 -3.13 -24.72
N TYR A 358 36.40 -1.84 -24.81
CA TYR A 358 36.45 -1.14 -26.09
C TYR A 358 37.48 -1.74 -27.06
N ARG A 359 38.68 -2.07 -26.55
CA ARG A 359 39.73 -2.71 -27.34
C ARG A 359 39.34 -4.12 -27.78
N LYS A 360 38.70 -4.91 -26.91
CA LYS A 360 38.19 -6.25 -27.21
C LYS A 360 37.12 -6.20 -28.31
N GLY A 361 36.19 -5.24 -28.22
CA GLY A 361 35.18 -4.97 -29.25
C GLY A 361 35.73 -4.29 -30.51
N LYS A 362 37.02 -3.94 -30.54
CA LYS A 362 37.72 -3.28 -31.67
C LYS A 362 37.02 -2.01 -32.19
N GLY A 363 36.30 -1.30 -31.34
CA GLY A 363 35.52 -0.12 -31.73
C GLY A 363 34.25 -0.44 -32.53
N PHE A 364 33.72 -1.66 -32.44
CA PHE A 364 32.46 -2.05 -33.08
C PHE A 364 31.41 -2.48 -32.06
N CYS A 365 30.18 -2.00 -32.23
CA CYS A 365 29.01 -2.41 -31.47
C CYS A 365 28.74 -3.90 -31.74
N GLN A 366 28.80 -4.74 -30.69
CA GLN A 366 28.60 -6.18 -30.83
C GLN A 366 27.17 -6.53 -31.25
N GLN A 367 26.19 -5.73 -30.84
CA GLN A 367 24.81 -5.91 -31.27
C GLN A 367 24.57 -5.50 -32.74
N CYS A 368 25.18 -4.41 -33.23
CA CYS A 368 25.14 -4.09 -34.66
C CYS A 368 25.71 -5.22 -35.51
N LEU A 369 26.79 -5.85 -35.06
CA LEU A 369 27.41 -6.98 -35.76
C LEU A 369 26.50 -8.23 -35.74
N ARG A 370 25.83 -8.52 -34.62
CA ARG A 370 24.83 -9.61 -34.54
C ARG A 370 23.62 -9.37 -35.46
N GLU A 371 23.26 -8.12 -35.69
CA GLU A 371 22.21 -7.70 -36.63
C GLU A 371 22.70 -7.60 -38.09
N GLU A 372 23.91 -8.05 -38.40
CA GLU A 372 24.53 -8.02 -39.74
C GLU A 372 24.60 -6.62 -40.37
N LYS A 373 24.66 -5.56 -39.55
CA LYS A 373 24.83 -4.20 -40.06
C LYS A 373 26.22 -4.01 -40.67
N PRO A 374 26.35 -3.19 -41.74
CA PRO A 374 27.64 -2.98 -42.36
C PRO A 374 28.60 -2.25 -41.40
N GLU A 375 29.90 -2.50 -41.56
CA GLU A 375 30.94 -2.08 -40.60
C GLU A 375 30.96 -0.57 -40.33
N ASN A 376 30.62 0.24 -41.32
CA ASN A 376 30.52 1.70 -41.20
C ASN A 376 29.43 2.13 -40.21
N GLU A 377 28.35 1.36 -40.08
CA GLU A 377 27.26 1.59 -39.13
C GLU A 377 27.51 0.91 -37.77
N ALA A 378 28.26 -0.18 -37.74
CA ALA A 378 28.62 -0.87 -36.51
C ALA A 378 29.76 -0.18 -35.73
N LYS A 379 30.54 0.68 -36.38
CA LYS A 379 31.70 1.35 -35.77
C LYS A 379 31.26 2.44 -34.79
N VAL A 380 31.81 2.40 -33.58
CA VAL A 380 31.50 3.34 -32.48
C VAL A 380 32.80 3.95 -31.96
N SER A 381 32.79 5.26 -31.74
CA SER A 381 33.94 5.98 -31.19
C SER A 381 34.11 5.73 -29.69
N TRP A 382 35.30 5.97 -29.15
CA TRP A 382 35.55 5.91 -27.69
C TRP A 382 34.65 6.89 -26.91
N SER A 383 34.29 8.02 -27.51
CA SER A 383 33.44 9.03 -26.91
C SER A 383 31.98 8.58 -26.81
N ASP A 384 31.53 7.74 -27.74
CA ASP A 384 30.12 7.43 -27.95
C ASP A 384 29.73 6.00 -27.55
N TYR A 385 30.70 5.15 -27.19
CA TYR A 385 30.41 3.76 -26.82
C TYR A 385 29.89 3.61 -25.38
N GLN A 386 29.12 2.56 -25.18
CA GLN A 386 28.65 2.10 -23.89
C GLN A 386 29.26 0.72 -23.60
N ALA A 387 29.81 0.56 -22.40
CA ALA A 387 30.19 -0.74 -21.87
C ALA A 387 28.99 -1.31 -21.14
N ASP A 388 28.48 -2.44 -21.61
CA ASP A 388 27.29 -3.07 -21.05
C ASP A 388 27.54 -4.56 -20.81
N HIS A 389 26.67 -5.19 -20.04
CA HIS A 389 26.75 -6.61 -19.74
C HIS A 389 26.08 -7.43 -20.84
N VAL A 390 26.71 -8.52 -21.31
CA VAL A 390 26.10 -9.47 -22.26
C VAL A 390 24.82 -10.06 -21.65
N ILE A 391 24.93 -10.65 -20.46
CA ILE A 391 23.81 -10.98 -19.57
C ILE A 391 23.54 -9.74 -18.72
N PRO A 392 22.37 -9.10 -18.80
CA PRO A 392 22.09 -7.89 -18.04
C PRO A 392 22.32 -8.06 -16.53
N HIS A 393 22.88 -7.04 -15.90
CA HIS A 393 23.06 -6.99 -14.44
C HIS A 393 21.78 -7.30 -13.66
N ALA A 394 20.63 -6.81 -14.14
CA ALA A 394 19.31 -7.07 -13.54
C ALA A 394 18.90 -8.56 -13.53
N LYS A 395 19.53 -9.39 -14.37
CA LYS A 395 19.32 -10.84 -14.47
C LYS A 395 20.47 -11.65 -13.85
N GLY A 396 21.32 -11.01 -13.03
CA GLY A 396 22.43 -11.67 -12.35
C GLY A 396 23.73 -11.71 -13.16
N GLY A 397 23.79 -10.95 -14.25
CA GLY A 397 25.04 -10.75 -14.98
C GLY A 397 26.10 -10.08 -14.11
N LYS A 398 27.22 -10.75 -13.90
CA LYS A 398 28.37 -10.19 -13.16
C LYS A 398 29.08 -9.12 -13.98
N THR A 399 29.58 -8.09 -13.32
CA THR A 399 30.41 -6.99 -13.84
C THR A 399 31.86 -7.45 -13.91
N VAL A 400 32.09 -8.39 -14.82
CA VAL A 400 33.38 -8.98 -15.15
C VAL A 400 33.62 -8.87 -16.66
N LEU A 401 34.89 -8.85 -17.09
CA LEU A 401 35.27 -8.63 -18.49
C LEU A 401 34.74 -9.70 -19.46
N GLU A 402 34.45 -10.90 -18.95
CA GLU A 402 33.88 -12.02 -19.69
C GLU A 402 32.42 -11.76 -20.06
N ASN A 403 31.67 -11.11 -19.17
CA ASN A 403 30.26 -10.76 -19.37
C ASN A 403 30.10 -9.32 -19.91
N ALA A 404 31.15 -8.72 -20.45
CA ALA A 404 31.12 -7.34 -20.93
C ALA A 404 31.16 -7.25 -22.46
N GLU A 405 30.40 -6.32 -23.03
CA GLU A 405 30.38 -6.02 -24.45
C GLU A 405 30.38 -4.51 -24.76
N LEU A 406 30.83 -4.17 -25.97
CA LEU A 406 30.81 -2.81 -26.52
C LEU A 406 29.48 -2.62 -27.26
N LEU A 407 28.65 -1.68 -26.83
CA LEU A 407 27.41 -1.29 -27.48
C LEU A 407 27.43 0.18 -27.93
N CYS A 408 26.69 0.50 -28.99
CA CYS A 408 26.36 1.88 -29.31
C CYS A 408 25.26 2.40 -28.36
N SER A 409 25.10 3.72 -28.27
CA SER A 409 24.08 4.35 -27.41
C SER A 409 22.67 3.83 -27.70
N TYR A 410 22.31 3.67 -28.98
CA TYR A 410 21.01 3.14 -29.41
C TYR A 410 20.77 1.72 -28.85
N HIS A 411 21.69 0.79 -29.10
CA HIS A 411 21.52 -0.60 -28.64
C HIS A 411 21.57 -0.74 -27.13
N ASN A 412 22.42 0.03 -26.44
CA ASN A 412 22.45 0.05 -24.98
C ASN A 412 21.11 0.54 -24.39
N GLN A 413 20.50 1.58 -24.99
CA GLN A 413 19.19 2.07 -24.57
C GLN A 413 18.06 1.09 -24.89
N SER A 414 18.08 0.47 -26.08
CA SER A 414 17.09 -0.53 -26.48
C SER A 414 17.18 -1.84 -25.69
N LYS A 415 18.37 -2.23 -25.22
CA LYS A 415 18.59 -3.51 -24.55
C LYS A 415 17.87 -3.63 -23.20
N GLY A 416 17.85 -2.57 -22.39
CA GLY A 416 17.18 -2.57 -21.08
C GLY A 416 17.58 -3.77 -20.20
N ALA A 417 16.59 -4.44 -19.58
CA ALA A 417 16.79 -5.66 -18.78
C ALA A 417 16.55 -6.97 -19.57
N SER A 418 16.41 -6.91 -20.89
CA SER A 418 16.10 -8.07 -21.74
C SER A 418 17.35 -8.92 -22.03
N LEU A 419 17.18 -10.24 -22.13
CA LEU A 419 18.23 -11.11 -22.68
C LEU A 419 18.16 -10.99 -24.21
N ASN A 420 19.31 -10.89 -24.88
CA ASN A 420 19.34 -11.04 -26.33
C ASN A 420 19.14 -12.54 -26.64
N GLU A 421 18.06 -12.89 -27.31
CA GLU A 421 17.80 -14.25 -27.82
C GLU A 421 18.73 -14.53 -29.01
N SER A 422 19.98 -14.87 -28.72
CA SER A 422 20.89 -15.48 -29.70
C SER A 422 22.15 -15.99 -28.99
N THR A 423 22.02 -17.13 -28.31
CA THR A 423 23.13 -18.06 -28.02
C THR A 423 22.63 -19.47 -28.18
#